data_AF-A0A0B2UQV8-F1
#
_entry.id   AF-A0A0B2UQV8-F1
#
_cell.length_a   1.000
_cell.length_b   1.000
_cell.length_c   1.000
_cell.angle_alpha   90.00
_cell.angle_beta   90.00
_cell.angle_gamma   90.00
#
_symmetry.space_group_name_H-M   'P 1'
#
loop_
_entity.id
_entity.type
_entity.pdbx_description
1 polymer ?
#
loop_
_entity_poly.entity_id
_entity_poly.type
_entity_poly.pdbx_seq_one_letter_code
_entity_poly.pdbx_strand_id
1 'polypeptide(L)'
;MTEMDEKVYRIGQSKVFFRAGVLAMLEEKRDRHLAGIVIAFQALCRSFLARRAFKKRIEQSNAVRILQKNGLAWMRLRDWQWWRLFSRVKPLLQITSTEEVIAAKETQLREFREILQRKEDDLTDMTRRMEQVS
;
A
#
# COMPACT_ATOMS: atom_id res chain seq x y z
N MET A 1 43.63 3.28 -3.30
CA MET A 1 43.90 3.41 -4.75
C MET A 1 44.58 2.14 -5.19
N THR A 2 44.06 1.43 -6.19
CA THR A 2 44.73 0.22 -6.68
C THR A 2 45.94 0.68 -7.49
N GLU A 3 47.15 0.48 -6.98
CA GLU A 3 48.37 0.72 -7.75
C GLU A 3 48.45 -0.34 -8.86
N MET A 4 48.21 0.08 -10.10
CA MET A 4 48.45 -0.76 -11.28
C MET A 4 49.85 -0.46 -11.80
N ASP A 5 50.62 -1.51 -12.05
CA ASP A 5 51.94 -1.40 -12.68
C ASP A 5 51.84 -0.68 -14.03
N GLU A 6 52.65 0.36 -14.23
CA GLU A 6 52.72 1.11 -15.50
C GLU A 6 53.07 0.23 -16.70
N LYS A 7 53.61 -0.98 -16.47
CA LYS A 7 53.93 -1.94 -17.53
C LYS A 7 52.69 -2.60 -18.16
N VAL A 8 51.54 -2.59 -17.47
CA VAL A 8 50.33 -3.32 -17.91
C VAL A 8 49.30 -2.46 -18.64
N TYR A 9 49.48 -1.13 -18.67
CA TYR A 9 48.64 -0.19 -19.40
C TYR A 9 49.45 0.91 -20.08
N ARG A 10 48.87 1.59 -21.08
CA ARG A 10 49.43 2.78 -21.74
C ARG A 10 48.34 3.81 -21.95
N ILE A 11 48.65 5.08 -21.67
CA ILE A 11 47.73 6.20 -21.88
C ILE A 11 48.01 6.79 -23.27
N GLY A 12 47.01 6.78 -24.15
CA GLY A 12 47.03 7.50 -25.41
C GLY A 12 46.26 8.82 -25.33
N GLN A 13 46.23 9.59 -26.42
CA GLN A 13 45.62 10.94 -26.45
C GLN A 13 44.12 10.94 -26.07
N SER A 14 43.37 9.90 -26.43
CA SER A 14 41.92 9.81 -26.16
C SER A 14 41.48 8.52 -25.46
N LYS A 15 42.38 7.55 -25.28
CA LYS A 15 42.06 6.20 -24.78
C LYS A 15 43.20 5.61 -23.96
N VAL A 16 42.85 4.69 -23.05
CA VAL A 16 43.81 3.86 -22.30
C VAL A 16 43.84 2.47 -22.93
N PHE A 17 45.04 1.99 -23.23
CA PHE A 17 45.28 0.66 -23.79
C PHE A 17 45.77 -0.27 -22.68
N PHE A 18 45.22 -1.48 -22.62
CA PHE A 18 45.59 -2.50 -21.64
C PHE A 18 46.27 -3.67 -22.34
N ARG A 19 47.22 -4.33 -21.66
CA ARG A 19 47.69 -5.65 -22.12
C ARG A 19 46.56 -6.68 -22.04
N ALA A 20 46.66 -7.74 -22.84
CA ALA A 20 45.71 -8.84 -22.82
C ALA A 20 45.51 -9.40 -21.39
N GLY A 21 44.26 -9.71 -21.03
CA GLY A 21 43.88 -10.24 -19.72
C GLY A 21 43.72 -9.20 -18.59
N VAL A 22 44.30 -8.01 -18.72
CA VAL A 22 44.22 -6.97 -17.67
C VAL A 22 42.80 -6.43 -17.52
N LEU A 23 42.10 -6.18 -18.63
CA LEU A 23 40.71 -5.71 -18.60
C LEU A 23 39.79 -6.76 -17.95
N ALA A 24 39.94 -8.03 -18.30
CA ALA A 24 39.16 -9.12 -17.72
C ALA A 24 39.39 -9.23 -16.20
N MET A 25 40.63 -9.08 -15.72
CA MET A 25 40.94 -9.05 -14.29
C MET A 25 40.27 -7.86 -13.58
N LEU A 26 40.23 -6.68 -14.20
CA LEU A 26 39.55 -5.50 -13.65
C LEU A 26 38.04 -5.70 -13.60
N GLU A 27 37.45 -6.28 -14.64
CA GLU A 27 36.04 -6.64 -14.68
C GLU A 27 35.69 -7.67 -13.62
N GLU A 28 36.51 -8.70 -13.43
CA GLU A 28 36.31 -9.70 -12.38
C GLU A 28 36.40 -9.09 -10.96
N LYS A 29 37.32 -8.16 -10.74
CA LYS A 29 37.42 -7.43 -9.47
C LYS A 29 36.17 -6.57 -9.23
N ARG A 30 35.69 -5.88 -10.27
CA ARG A 30 34.43 -5.12 -10.22
C ARG A 30 33.26 -6.05 -9.89
N ASP A 31 33.13 -7.17 -10.59
CA ASP A 31 32.01 -8.10 -10.46
C ASP A 31 31.97 -8.75 -9.08
N ARG A 32 33.13 -9.12 -8.52
CA ARG A 32 33.22 -9.59 -7.12
C ARG A 32 32.73 -8.56 -6.12
N HIS A 33 33.09 -7.28 -6.31
CA HIS A 33 32.63 -6.22 -5.42
C HIS A 33 31.12 -5.95 -5.58
N LEU A 34 30.64 -5.86 -6.83
CA LEU A 34 29.23 -5.66 -7.13
C LEU A 34 28.37 -6.81 -6.64
N ALA A 35 28.84 -8.06 -6.72
CA ALA A 35 28.10 -9.23 -6.25
C ALA A 35 27.72 -9.10 -4.76
N GLY A 36 28.65 -8.65 -3.91
CA GLY A 36 28.36 -8.42 -2.48
C GLY A 36 27.27 -7.37 -2.26
N ILE A 37 27.34 -6.26 -3.00
CA ILE A 37 26.34 -5.17 -2.95
C ILE A 37 24.98 -5.68 -3.42
N VAL A 38 24.93 -6.41 -4.53
CA VAL A 38 23.69 -6.96 -5.10
C VAL A 38 23.06 -7.95 -4.13
N ILE A 39 23.83 -8.85 -3.52
CA ILE A 39 23.31 -9.80 -2.52
C ILE A 39 22.70 -9.06 -1.32
N ALA A 40 23.41 -8.06 -0.79
CA ALA A 40 22.91 -7.26 0.33
C ALA A 40 21.62 -6.50 -0.04
N PHE A 41 21.59 -5.86 -1.20
CA PHE A 41 20.41 -5.16 -1.70
C PHE A 41 19.21 -6.11 -1.85
N GLN A 42 19.42 -7.25 -2.50
CA GLN A 42 18.35 -8.23 -2.68
C GLN A 42 17.85 -8.79 -1.34
N ALA A 43 18.73 -9.02 -0.37
CA ALA A 43 18.35 -9.46 0.97
C ALA A 43 17.46 -8.41 1.66
N LEU A 44 17.81 -7.13 1.56
CA LEU A 44 16.99 -6.03 2.07
C LEU A 44 15.61 -6.00 1.41
N CYS A 45 15.53 -6.05 0.08
CA CYS A 45 14.26 -6.07 -0.66
C CYS A 45 13.38 -7.27 -0.26
N ARG A 46 13.95 -8.49 -0.24
CA ARG A 46 13.21 -9.70 0.16
C ARG A 46 12.70 -9.59 1.59
N SER A 47 13.52 -9.09 2.51
CA SER A 47 13.14 -8.91 3.91
C SER A 47 12.00 -7.90 4.07
N PHE A 48 12.02 -6.80 3.32
CA PHE A 48 10.96 -5.79 3.33
C PHE A 48 9.64 -6.36 2.82
N LEU A 49 9.67 -7.06 1.68
CA LEU A 49 8.49 -7.72 1.11
C LEU A 49 7.92 -8.79 2.04
N ALA A 50 8.78 -9.61 2.65
CA ALA A 50 8.37 -10.64 3.60
C ALA A 50 7.66 -10.04 4.82
N ARG A 51 8.22 -8.97 5.42
CA ARG A 51 7.59 -8.27 6.55
C ARG A 51 6.23 -7.67 6.18
N ARG A 52 6.10 -7.06 5.00
CA ARG A 52 4.83 -6.51 4.52
C ARG A 52 3.79 -7.61 4.30
N ALA A 53 4.17 -8.72 3.68
CA ALA A 53 3.30 -9.87 3.47
C ALA A 53 2.86 -10.49 4.81
N PHE A 54 3.77 -10.59 5.78
CA PHE A 54 3.49 -11.10 7.12
C PHE A 54 2.47 -10.23 7.86
N LYS A 55 2.64 -8.90 7.86
CA LYS A 55 1.68 -7.98 8.47
C LYS A 55 0.27 -8.16 7.88
N LYS A 56 0.17 -8.23 6.55
CA LYS A 56 -1.10 -8.50 5.86
C LYS A 56 -1.71 -9.84 6.30
N ARG A 57 -0.91 -10.90 6.44
CA ARG A 57 -1.41 -12.21 6.90
C ARG A 57 -1.90 -12.17 8.35
N ILE A 58 -1.23 -11.43 9.24
CA ILE A 58 -1.70 -11.25 10.62
C ILE A 58 -3.07 -10.57 10.63
N GLU A 59 -3.22 -9.48 9.89
CA GLU A 59 -4.48 -8.74 9.79
C GLU A 59 -5.61 -9.65 9.27
N GLN A 60 -5.34 -10.40 8.19
CA GLN A 60 -6.29 -11.37 7.63
C GLN A 60 -6.64 -12.49 8.63
N SER A 61 -5.64 -13.05 9.34
CA SER A 61 -5.86 -14.10 10.33
C SER A 61 -6.73 -13.62 11.50
N ASN A 62 -6.48 -12.39 11.98
CA ASN A 62 -7.32 -11.78 13.01
C ASN A 62 -8.75 -11.54 12.53
N ALA A 63 -8.93 -11.04 11.31
CA ALA A 63 -10.26 -10.86 10.72
C ALA A 63 -11.01 -12.20 10.59
N VAL A 64 -10.36 -13.24 10.08
CA VAL A 64 -10.93 -14.60 9.99
C VAL A 64 -11.31 -15.12 11.37
N ARG A 65 -10.46 -14.95 12.38
CA ARG A 65 -10.77 -15.36 13.77
C ARG A 65 -12.00 -14.66 14.31
N ILE A 66 -12.14 -13.35 14.08
CA ILE A 66 -13.31 -12.57 14.52
C ILE A 66 -14.57 -13.07 13.81
N LEU A 67 -14.51 -13.27 12.49
CA LEU A 67 -15.64 -13.80 11.70
C LEU A 67 -16.06 -15.19 12.17
N GLN A 68 -15.10 -16.09 12.37
CA GLN A 68 -15.37 -17.44 12.88
C GLN A 68 -16.01 -17.42 14.27
N LYS A 69 -15.44 -16.63 15.21
CA LYS A 69 -16.00 -16.49 16.56
C LYS A 69 -17.43 -15.96 16.52
N ASN A 70 -17.70 -14.93 15.71
CA ASN A 70 -19.04 -14.38 15.54
C ASN A 70 -20.00 -15.39 14.89
N GLY A 71 -19.56 -16.10 13.85
CA GLY A 71 -20.35 -17.13 13.19
C GLY A 71 -20.74 -18.26 14.14
N LEU A 72 -19.80 -18.74 14.96
CA LEU A 72 -20.06 -19.74 16.02
C LEU A 72 -20.99 -19.20 17.11
N ALA A 73 -20.84 -17.93 17.51
CA ALA A 73 -21.75 -17.31 18.47
C ALA A 73 -23.18 -17.20 17.89
N TRP A 74 -23.31 -16.77 16.64
CA TRP A 74 -24.59 -16.68 15.95
C TRP A 74 -25.27 -18.05 15.79
N MET A 75 -24.52 -19.10 15.41
CA MET A 75 -25.08 -20.46 15.32
C MET A 75 -25.63 -20.95 16.67
N ARG A 76 -25.03 -20.56 17.80
CA ARG A 76 -25.56 -20.86 19.13
C ARG A 76 -26.78 -20.01 19.48
N LEU A 77 -26.79 -18.73 19.10
CA LEU A 77 -27.85 -17.78 19.44
C LEU A 77 -29.12 -17.96 18.59
N ARG A 78 -28.98 -18.33 17.31
CA ARG A 78 -30.12 -18.35 16.36
C ARG A 78 -31.26 -19.26 16.82
N ASP A 79 -30.93 -20.38 17.45
CA ASP A 79 -31.88 -21.38 17.91
C ASP A 79 -32.34 -21.11 19.35
N TRP A 80 -31.78 -20.12 20.04
CA TRP A 80 -32.16 -19.75 21.40
C TRP A 80 -33.46 -18.93 21.42
N GLN A 81 -34.44 -19.36 22.23
CA GLN A 81 -35.79 -18.79 22.24
C GLN A 81 -35.82 -17.31 22.67
N TRP A 82 -35.03 -16.94 23.68
CA TRP A 82 -34.93 -15.54 24.14
C TRP A 82 -34.34 -14.62 23.07
N TRP A 83 -33.36 -15.10 22.31
CA TRP A 83 -32.79 -14.35 21.19
C TRP A 83 -33.82 -14.16 20.07
N ARG A 84 -34.64 -15.18 19.78
CA ARG A 84 -35.74 -15.07 18.80
C ARG A 84 -36.79 -14.05 19.22
N LEU A 85 -37.18 -14.04 20.49
CA LEU A 85 -38.09 -13.03 21.05
C LEU A 85 -37.50 -11.63 20.89
N PHE A 86 -36.29 -11.42 21.38
CA PHE A 86 -35.58 -10.14 21.26
C PHE A 86 -35.50 -9.67 19.80
N SER A 87 -35.12 -10.55 18.88
CA SER A 87 -34.98 -10.22 17.45
C SER A 87 -36.30 -9.79 16.79
N ARG A 88 -37.45 -10.28 17.28
CA ARG A 88 -38.78 -9.86 16.80
C ARG A 88 -39.27 -8.57 17.44
N VAL A 89 -38.94 -8.36 18.72
CA VAL A 89 -39.40 -7.18 19.47
C VAL A 89 -38.57 -5.94 19.15
N LYS A 90 -37.25 -6.07 18.96
CA LYS A 90 -36.34 -4.95 18.71
C LYS A 90 -36.77 -4.04 17.53
N PRO A 91 -37.18 -4.56 16.35
CA PRO A 91 -37.64 -3.71 15.24
C PRO A 91 -38.96 -2.97 15.50
N LEU A 92 -39.78 -3.44 16.45
CA LEU A 92 -41.05 -2.79 16.81
C LEU A 92 -40.82 -1.54 17.68
N LEU A 93 -39.61 -1.36 18.21
CA LEU A 93 -39.21 -0.16 18.94
C LEU A 93 -38.88 0.94 17.90
N GLN A 94 -39.88 1.76 17.58
CA GLN A 94 -39.82 2.81 16.55
C GLN A 94 -38.56 3.69 16.63
N ILE A 95 -38.06 3.96 17.83
CA ILE A 95 -36.90 4.82 18.09
C ILE A 95 -35.63 4.28 17.43
N THR A 96 -35.41 2.96 17.46
CA THR A 96 -34.17 2.36 16.93
C THR A 96 -34.12 2.39 15.40
N SER A 97 -35.25 2.19 14.73
CA SER A 97 -35.31 2.27 13.26
C SER A 97 -35.21 3.71 12.77
N THR A 98 -35.73 4.69 13.51
CA THR A 98 -35.63 6.10 13.12
C THR A 98 -34.21 6.64 13.26
N GLU A 99 -33.50 6.30 14.34
CA GLU A 99 -32.11 6.75 14.53
C GLU A 99 -31.17 6.20 13.45
N GLU A 100 -31.29 4.91 13.09
CA GLU A 100 -30.49 4.31 12.02
C GLU A 100 -30.76 4.97 10.66
N VAL A 101 -32.02 5.27 10.35
CA VAL A 101 -32.40 5.96 9.10
C VAL A 101 -31.92 7.40 9.09
N ILE A 102 -32.04 8.13 10.20
CA ILE A 102 -31.56 9.51 10.32
C ILE A 102 -30.03 9.53 10.18
N ALA A 103 -29.31 8.66 10.88
CA ALA A 103 -27.85 8.59 10.77
C ALA A 103 -27.38 8.24 9.35
N ALA A 104 -28.09 7.32 8.67
CA ALA A 104 -27.82 7.00 7.26
C ALA A 104 -28.06 8.22 6.35
N LYS A 105 -29.19 8.92 6.54
CA LYS A 105 -29.53 10.13 5.77
C LYS A 105 -28.58 11.29 6.02
N GLU A 106 -28.14 11.50 7.26
CA GLU A 106 -27.12 12.50 7.60
C GLU A 106 -25.79 12.20 6.92
N THR A 107 -25.41 10.93 6.84
CA THR A 107 -24.17 10.53 6.15
C THR A 107 -24.27 10.79 4.65
N GLN A 108 -25.39 10.41 4.02
CA GLN A 108 -25.64 10.73 2.60
C GLN A 108 -25.65 12.24 2.35
N LEU A 109 -26.27 13.02 3.24
CA LEU A 109 -26.28 14.49 3.13
C LEU A 109 -24.88 15.09 3.24
N ARG A 110 -24.02 14.57 4.13
CA ARG A 110 -22.63 15.00 4.23
C ARG A 110 -21.87 14.73 2.94
N GLU A 111 -21.96 13.51 2.41
CA GLU A 111 -21.30 13.13 1.15
C GLU A 111 -21.78 13.99 -0.03
N PHE A 112 -23.10 14.20 -0.15
CA PHE A 112 -23.64 15.06 -1.20
C PHE A 112 -23.22 16.52 -1.06
N ARG A 113 -23.15 17.07 0.17
CA ARG A 113 -22.63 18.44 0.39
C ARG A 113 -21.17 18.56 -0.02
N GLU A 114 -20.32 17.58 0.31
CA GLU A 114 -18.91 17.60 -0.11
C GLU A 114 -18.76 17.55 -1.64
N ILE A 115 -19.58 16.74 -2.31
CA ILE A 115 -19.59 16.66 -3.78
C ILE A 115 -20.04 17.99 -4.38
N LEU A 116 -21.13 18.58 -3.87
CA LEU A 116 -21.64 19.86 -4.33
C LEU A 116 -20.62 20.98 -4.14
N GLN A 117 -20.00 21.07 -2.96
CA GLN A 117 -18.95 22.05 -2.68
C GLN A 117 -17.81 21.96 -3.69
N ARG A 118 -17.30 20.75 -3.96
CA ARG A 118 -16.26 20.55 -4.97
C ARG A 118 -16.70 21.00 -6.36
N LYS A 119 -17.96 20.78 -6.72
CA LYS A 119 -18.49 21.21 -8.02
C LYS A 119 -18.65 22.72 -8.11
N GLU A 120 -19.04 23.39 -7.03
CA GLU A 120 -19.07 24.86 -6.97
C GLU A 120 -17.65 25.45 -7.06
N ASP A 121 -16.68 24.86 -6.37
CA ASP A 121 -15.28 25.26 -6.43
C ASP A 121 -14.72 25.07 -7.87
N ASP A 122 -15.01 23.93 -8.52
CA ASP A 122 -14.63 23.66 -9.91
C ASP A 122 -15.26 24.69 -10.89
N LEU A 123 -16.55 25.00 -10.73
CA LEU A 123 -17.26 25.95 -11.60
C LEU A 123 -16.72 27.37 -11.41
N THR A 124 -16.47 27.80 -10.19
CA THR A 124 -15.92 29.13 -9.92
C THR A 124 -14.51 29.29 -10.47
N ASP A 125 -13.67 28.26 -10.38
CA ASP A 125 -12.34 28.26 -10.99
C ASP A 125 -12.41 28.30 -12.53
N MET A 126 -13.32 27.53 -13.14
CA MET A 126 -13.53 27.56 -14.60
C MET A 126 -14.03 28.92 -15.09
N THR A 127 -14.97 29.55 -14.39
CA THR A 127 -15.46 30.90 -14.72
C THR A 127 -14.33 31.92 -14.63
N ARG A 128 -13.52 31.90 -13.57
CA ARG A 128 -12.34 32.78 -13.43
C ARG A 128 -11.35 32.60 -14.58
N ARG A 129 -11.10 31.36 -15.02
CA ARG A 129 -10.22 31.09 -16.16
C ARG A 129 -10.80 31.61 -17.48
N MET A 130 -12.11 31.52 -17.68
CA MET A 130 -12.77 32.10 -18.87
C MET A 130 -12.68 33.62 -18.88
N GLU A 131 -12.85 34.28 -17.73
CA GLU A 131 -12.71 35.74 -17.58
C GLU A 131 -11.28 36.24 -17.81
N GLN A 132 -10.25 35.41 -17.56
CA GLN A 132 -8.84 35.76 -17.81
C GLN A 132 -8.41 35.62 -19.28
N VAL A 133 -9.16 34.88 -20.09
CA VAL A 133 -8.85 34.62 -21.51
C VAL A 133 -9.66 35.52 -22.46
N SER A 134 -10.73 36.16 -21.96
CA SER A 134 -11.51 37.17 -22.69
C SER A 134 -10.98 38.59 -22.48
#